data_AF-A0A497SWZ0-F1
#
_entry.id   AF-A0A497SWZ0-F1
#
_cell.length_a   1.000
_cell.length_b   1.000
_cell.length_c   1.000
_cell.angle_alpha   90.00
_cell.angle_beta   90.00
_cell.angle_gamma   90.00
#
_symmetry.space_group_name_H-M   'P 1'
#
loop_
_entity.id
_entity.type
_entity.pdbx_description
1 polymer ?
#
loop_
_entity_poly.entity_id
_entity_poly.type
_entity_poly.pdbx_seq_one_letter_code
_entity_poly.pdbx_strand_id
1 'polypeptide(L)'
;MDAKLSTRKNVNMGVMEGRMRLRPVNIGDLETIAVMMNCLGYPAVPSELKTVLPNILNNPAMKVFLAVSTDGQPIGLINLHCYPSLRLKGYQVSREE
;
A
#
# COMPACT_ATOMS: atom_id res chain seq x y z
N MET A 1 -11.95 -42.67 25.35
CA MET A 1 -12.71 -41.67 24.57
C MET A 1 -11.66 -40.69 24.09
N ASP A 2 -11.07 -40.99 22.93
CA ASP A 2 -9.90 -40.28 22.43
C ASP A 2 -10.29 -39.48 21.20
N ALA A 3 -10.26 -38.16 21.37
CA ALA A 3 -10.57 -37.21 20.33
C ALA A 3 -9.49 -37.28 19.23
N LYS A 4 -9.87 -37.75 18.04
CA LYS A 4 -9.07 -37.62 16.83
C LYS A 4 -8.89 -36.13 16.53
N LEU A 5 -7.72 -35.58 16.86
CA LEU A 5 -7.27 -34.30 16.31
C LEU A 5 -7.09 -34.49 14.80
N SER A 6 -8.11 -34.07 14.05
CA SER A 6 -8.00 -33.80 12.62
C SER A 6 -7.04 -32.61 12.46
N THR A 7 -5.76 -32.91 12.25
CA THR A 7 -4.78 -31.92 11.80
C THR A 7 -5.26 -31.39 10.46
N ARG A 8 -5.75 -30.15 10.46
CA ARG A 8 -6.04 -29.40 9.24
C ARG A 8 -4.80 -29.48 8.35
N LYS A 9 -4.98 -29.98 7.12
CA LYS A 9 -3.95 -29.94 6.08
C LYS A 9 -3.39 -28.53 6.05
N ASN A 10 -2.10 -28.38 6.34
CA ASN A 10 -1.36 -27.18 6.01
C ASN A 10 -1.55 -26.96 4.51
N VAL A 11 -2.40 -26.01 4.14
CA VAL A 11 -2.39 -25.46 2.81
C VAL A 11 -1.06 -24.73 2.73
N ASN A 12 -0.05 -25.41 2.17
CA ASN A 12 1.09 -24.74 1.57
C ASN A 12 0.51 -23.81 0.50
N MET A 13 0.08 -22.61 0.89
CA MET A 13 0.26 -21.45 0.03
C MET A 13 1.76 -21.37 -0.12
N GLY A 14 2.27 -21.98 -1.19
CA GLY A 14 3.67 -21.84 -1.56
C GLY A 14 3.99 -20.37 -1.42
N VAL A 15 5.01 -20.07 -0.61
CA VAL A 15 5.64 -18.77 -0.65
C VAL A 15 6.16 -18.65 -2.06
N MET A 16 5.33 -18.11 -2.96
CA MET A 16 5.79 -17.53 -4.19
C MET A 16 6.75 -16.46 -3.69
N GLU A 17 8.05 -16.68 -3.80
CA GLU A 17 9.05 -15.61 -3.69
C GLU A 17 8.79 -14.66 -4.88
N GLY A 18 7.70 -13.92 -4.77
CA GLY A 18 7.20 -13.01 -5.77
C GLY A 18 8.12 -11.82 -5.76
N ARG A 19 9.09 -11.82 -6.68
CA ARG A 19 9.87 -10.63 -6.97
C ARG A 19 8.89 -9.56 -7.46
N MET A 20 8.56 -8.62 -6.59
CA MET A 20 7.82 -7.42 -6.95
C MET A 20 8.76 -6.22 -6.90
N ARG A 21 8.42 -5.19 -7.67
CA ARG A 21 9.09 -3.90 -7.61
C ARG A 21 8.11 -2.82 -7.16
N LEU A 22 8.61 -1.87 -6.39
CA LEU A 22 7.87 -0.66 -6.09
C LEU A 22 8.16 0.39 -7.14
N ARG A 23 7.11 0.99 -7.70
CA ARG A 23 7.21 2.16 -8.59
C ARG A 23 6.41 3.30 -7.99
N PRO A 24 6.94 4.54 -7.98
CA PRO A 24 6.14 5.73 -7.62
C PRO A 24 4.90 5.84 -8.50
N VAL A 25 3.77 6.19 -7.90
CA VAL A 25 2.55 6.53 -8.64
C VAL A 25 2.76 7.78 -9.49
N ASN A 26 2.13 7.80 -10.66
CA ASN A 26 2.00 9.00 -11.50
C ASN A 26 0.53 9.33 -11.77
N ILE A 27 0.27 10.47 -12.41
CA ILE A 27 -1.09 10.96 -12.66
C ILE A 27 -1.92 10.09 -13.63
N GLY A 28 -1.28 9.23 -14.42
CA GLY A 28 -1.94 8.28 -15.33
C GLY A 28 -2.36 6.98 -14.65
N ASP A 29 -2.05 6.78 -13.36
CA ASP A 29 -2.39 5.56 -12.62
C ASP A 29 -3.80 5.61 -11.98
N LEU A 30 -4.65 6.60 -12.32
CA LEU A 30 -5.93 6.89 -11.66
C LEU A 30 -6.86 5.69 -11.60
N GLU A 31 -7.07 5.02 -12.73
CA GLU A 31 -7.95 3.87 -12.86
C GLU A 31 -7.41 2.69 -12.05
N THR A 32 -6.09 2.48 -12.08
CA THR A 32 -5.42 1.43 -11.29
C THR A 32 -5.60 1.68 -9.81
N ILE A 33 -5.41 2.92 -9.34
CA ILE A 33 -5.58 3.29 -7.94
C ILE A 33 -7.03 3.10 -7.50
N ALA A 34 -8.01 3.51 -8.32
CA ALA A 34 -9.42 3.30 -8.02
C ALA A 34 -9.76 1.83 -7.80
N VAL A 35 -9.28 0.94 -8.69
CA VAL A 35 -9.46 -0.51 -8.56
C VAL A 35 -8.82 -1.01 -7.25
N MET A 36 -7.58 -0.62 -6.97
CA MET A 36 -6.86 -1.06 -5.76
C MET A 36 -7.54 -0.56 -4.48
N MET A 37 -7.98 0.70 -4.45
CA MET A 37 -8.70 1.26 -3.30
C MET A 37 -10.02 0.54 -3.07
N ASN A 38 -10.76 0.19 -4.13
CA ASN A 38 -11.96 -0.62 -4.02
C ASN A 38 -11.66 -2.02 -3.45
N CYS A 39 -10.57 -2.66 -3.87
CA CYS A 39 -10.12 -3.94 -3.29
C CYS A 39 -9.77 -3.82 -1.80
N LEU A 40 -9.28 -2.66 -1.35
CA LEU A 40 -8.97 -2.37 0.04
C LEU A 40 -10.21 -1.98 0.88
N GLY A 41 -11.40 -1.90 0.29
CA GLY A 41 -12.63 -1.48 0.97
C GLY A 41 -12.80 0.03 1.09
N TYR A 42 -12.08 0.82 0.29
CA TYR A 42 -12.20 2.27 0.19
C TYR A 42 -12.65 2.63 -1.24
N PRO A 43 -13.96 2.56 -1.56
CA PRO A 43 -14.44 2.87 -2.91
C PRO A 43 -14.00 4.27 -3.32
N ALA A 44 -13.39 4.38 -4.51
CA ALA A 44 -12.94 5.64 -5.07
C ALA A 44 -13.28 5.71 -6.55
N VAL A 45 -13.66 6.89 -7.03
CA VAL A 45 -13.95 7.12 -8.44
C VAL A 45 -12.74 7.81 -9.10
N PRO A 46 -12.30 7.42 -10.31
CA PRO A 46 -11.17 8.06 -10.98
C PRO A 46 -11.29 9.59 -11.12
N SER A 47 -12.52 10.12 -11.27
CA SER A 47 -12.78 11.56 -11.33
C SER A 47 -12.45 12.29 -10.02
N GLU A 48 -12.69 11.66 -8.87
CA GLU A 48 -12.34 12.18 -7.55
C GLU A 48 -10.83 12.08 -7.31
N LEU A 49 -10.24 10.94 -7.68
CA LEU A 49 -8.79 10.77 -7.60
C LEU A 49 -8.05 11.79 -8.46
N LYS A 50 -8.61 12.19 -9.61
CA LYS A 50 -8.01 13.19 -10.48
C LYS A 50 -7.86 14.56 -9.80
N THR A 51 -8.75 14.91 -8.87
CA THR A 51 -8.67 16.20 -8.15
C THR A 51 -7.72 16.12 -6.95
N VAL A 52 -7.64 14.96 -6.29
CA VAL A 52 -6.87 14.81 -5.03
C VAL A 52 -5.44 14.32 -5.26
N LEU A 53 -5.23 13.41 -6.23
CA LEU A 53 -3.93 12.79 -6.47
C LEU A 53 -2.79 13.78 -6.74
N PRO A 54 -2.97 14.86 -7.55
CA PRO A 54 -1.92 15.86 -7.72
C PRO A 54 -1.46 16.49 -6.39
N ASN A 55 -2.39 16.76 -5.48
CA ASN A 55 -2.07 17.33 -4.16
C ASN A 55 -1.28 16.34 -3.31
N ILE A 56 -1.64 15.04 -3.37
CA ILE A 56 -0.90 13.98 -2.67
C ILE A 56 0.51 13.84 -3.25
N LEU A 57 0.66 13.79 -4.57
CA LEU A 57 1.96 13.62 -5.23
C LEU A 57 2.90 14.82 -5.02
N ASN A 58 2.35 16.01 -4.84
CA ASN A 58 3.11 17.23 -4.54
C ASN A 58 3.41 17.41 -3.05
N ASN A 59 2.79 16.64 -2.15
CA ASN A 59 3.06 16.72 -0.73
C ASN A 59 4.37 15.99 -0.38
N PRO A 60 5.40 16.68 0.11
CA PRO A 60 6.70 16.06 0.41
C PRO A 60 6.63 15.00 1.51
N ALA A 61 5.64 15.09 2.41
CA ALA A 61 5.41 14.14 3.48
C ALA A 61 4.71 12.87 2.98
N MET A 62 4.12 12.87 1.79
CA MET A 62 3.40 11.70 1.26
C MET A 62 4.25 10.97 0.21
N LYS A 63 4.22 9.64 0.26
CA LYS A 63 4.81 8.77 -0.77
C LYS A 63 3.82 7.68 -1.15
N VAL A 64 3.46 7.62 -2.43
CA VAL A 64 2.53 6.63 -2.95
C VAL A 64 3.23 5.75 -3.98
N PHE A 65 3.12 4.44 -3.81
CA PHE A 65 3.74 3.44 -4.68
C PHE A 65 2.72 2.42 -5.15
N LEU A 66 2.92 1.93 -6.36
CA LEU A 66 2.34 0.67 -6.82
C LEU A 66 3.38 -0.44 -6.62
N ALA A 67 2.93 -1.53 -6.01
CA ALA A 67 3.61 -2.80 -6.10
C ALA A 67 3.29 -3.40 -7.47
N VAL A 68 4.33 -3.73 -8.24
CA VAL A 68 4.21 -4.23 -9.61
C VAL A 68 4.88 -5.60 -9.70
N SER A 69 4.19 -6.56 -10.29
CA SER A 69 4.74 -7.89 -10.58
C SER A 69 5.87 -7.83 -11.60
N THR A 70 6.58 -8.95 -11.81
CA THR A 70 7.59 -9.07 -12.86
C THR A 70 7.05 -8.78 -14.25
N ASP A 71 5.77 -9.05 -14.49
CA ASP A 71 5.10 -8.88 -15.78
C ASP A 71 4.56 -7.46 -15.98
N GLY A 72 4.87 -6.55 -15.06
CA GLY A 72 4.45 -5.15 -15.13
C GLY A 72 3.03 -4.89 -14.63
N GLN A 73 2.34 -5.90 -14.09
CA GLN A 73 0.97 -5.74 -13.58
C GLN A 73 0.98 -5.13 -12.18
N PRO A 74 0.22 -4.05 -11.93
CA PRO A 74 0.00 -3.56 -10.58
C PRO A 74 -0.73 -4.61 -9.74
N ILE A 75 -0.18 -4.95 -8.58
CA ILE A 75 -0.71 -5.96 -7.66
C ILE A 75 -0.93 -5.43 -6.24
N GLY A 76 -0.59 -4.16 -5.99
CA GLY A 76 -0.83 -3.53 -4.70
C GLY A 76 -0.60 -2.03 -4.73
N LEU A 77 -1.17 -1.36 -3.73
CA LEU A 77 -1.07 0.07 -3.48
C LEU A 77 -0.50 0.30 -2.09
N ILE A 78 0.50 1.16 -1.99
CA ILE A 78 1.15 1.53 -0.73
C ILE A 78 1.12 3.04 -0.62
N ASN A 79 0.60 3.55 0.50
CA ASN A 79 0.64 4.96 0.85
C ASN A 79 1.42 5.12 2.17
N LEU A 80 2.44 5.98 2.17
CA LEU A 80 3.26 6.29 3.32
C LEU A 80 3.13 7.77 3.64
N HIS A 81 2.87 8.07 4.92
CA HIS A 81 2.96 9.42 5.45
C HIS A 81 4.21 9.52 6.32
N CYS A 82 5.15 10.35 5.91
CA CYS A 82 6.42 10.60 6.55
C CYS A 82 6.35 11.89 7.37
N TYR A 83 6.34 11.76 8.69
CA TYR A 83 6.43 12.88 9.59
C TYR A 83 7.91 13.14 9.95
N PRO A 84 8.45 14.34 9.68
CA PRO A 84 9.78 14.67 10.17
C PRO A 84 9.75 14.67 11.69
N SER A 85 10.66 13.92 12.31
CA SER A 85 10.83 13.93 13.76
C SER A 85 12.22 14.41 14.12
N LEU A 86 12.29 15.46 14.95
CA LEU A 86 13.54 15.89 15.55
C LEU A 86 13.72 15.11 16.86
N ARG A 87 14.79 14.33 16.96
CA ARG A 87 15.17 13.64 18.18
C ARG A 87 16.28 14.41 18.88
N LEU A 88 15.97 15.04 20.01
CA LEU A 88 16.96 15.73 20.84
C LEU A 88 17.40 14.80 21.97
N LYS A 89 18.65 14.32 21.93
CA LYS A 89 19.24 13.42 22.96
C LYS A 89 18.41 12.16 23.27
N GLY A 90 17.63 11.66 22.31
CA GLY A 90 16.79 10.47 22.49
C GLY A 90 15.31 10.76 22.82
N TYR A 91 14.93 12.02 23.06
CA TYR A 91 13.53 12.42 23.19
C TYR A 91 12.97 12.74 21.80
N GLN A 92 11.92 12.01 21.39
CA GLN A 92 11.18 12.29 20.16
C GLN A 92 10.04 13.26 20.47
N VAL A 93 10.01 14.39 19.77
CA VAL A 93 8.86 15.30 19.76
C VAL A 93 8.27 15.24 18.35
N SER A 94 7.06 14.69 18.21
CA SER A 94 6.23 14.81 17.01
C SER A 94 5.13 15.84 17.29
N ARG A 95 4.87 16.73 16.33
CA ARG A 95 3.61 17.48 16.28
C ARG A 95 2.67 16.69 15.38
N GLU A 96 1.71 16.00 15.99
CA GLU A 96 0.54 15.50 15.28
C GLU A 96 -0.48 16.64 15.25
N GLU A 97 -0.92 17.04 14.04
CA GLU A 97 -2.04 17.97 13.85
C GLU A 97 -3.38 17.26 14.01
#